data_AF-A0A959G2R8-F1
#
_entry.id   AF-A0A959G2R8-F1
#
_cell.length_a   1.000
_cell.length_b   1.000
_cell.length_c   1.000
_cell.angle_alpha   90.00
_cell.angle_beta   90.00
_cell.angle_gamma   90.00
#
_symmetry.space_group_name_H-M   'P 1'
#
loop_
_entity.id
_entity.type
_entity.pdbx_description
1 polymer ?
#
loop_
_entity_poly.entity_id
_entity_poly.type
_entity_poly.pdbx_seq_one_letter_code
_entity_poly.pdbx_strand_id
1 'polypeptide(L)' 'MNQSLSKDQPPIVKLPDAIRFIIQKLEGQRVLKPAQVRREILDAGVQPEDLTPWAAFDHPVQDSYGRKLI' A
#
# COMPACT_ATOMS: atom_id res chain seq x y z
N MET A 1 13.77 2.04 29.82
CA MET A 1 14.07 1.36 28.54
C MET A 1 13.06 1.82 27.51
N ASN A 2 13.52 2.67 26.60
CA ASN A 2 13.17 2.95 25.21
C ASN A 2 11.79 2.41 24.73
N GLN A 3 10.94 3.19 24.07
CA GLN A 3 11.26 3.96 22.87
C GLN A 3 10.43 5.24 22.75
N SER A 4 11.09 6.30 22.31
CA SER A 4 10.48 7.55 21.85
C SER A 4 9.50 7.26 20.72
N LEU A 5 8.23 7.63 20.91
CA LEU A 5 7.24 7.73 19.85
C LEU A 5 7.70 8.83 18.89
N SER A 6 8.29 8.44 17.76
CA SER A 6 8.58 9.34 16.65
C SER A 6 7.30 10.07 16.24
N LYS A 7 7.37 11.39 16.14
CA LYS A 7 6.23 12.29 15.88
C LYS A 7 5.70 12.23 14.43
N ASP A 8 6.16 11.28 13.64
CA ASP A 8 5.91 11.18 12.20
C ASP A 8 5.07 9.94 11.82
N GLN A 9 4.34 9.36 12.76
CA GLN A 9 3.37 8.31 12.42
C GLN A 9 2.10 9.01 11.88
N PRO A 10 1.77 8.89 10.58
CA PRO A 10 0.49 9.40 10.09
C PRO A 10 -0.64 8.77 10.90
N PRO A 11 -1.79 9.46 11.05
CA PRO A 11 -2.95 8.88 11.72
C PRO A 11 -3.23 7.50 11.14
N ILE A 12 -3.67 6.55 11.96
CA ILE A 12 -4.06 5.21 11.49
C ILE A 12 -5.30 5.39 10.59
N VAL A 13 -5.05 5.73 9.31
CA VAL A 13 -6.09 5.84 8.30
C VAL A 13 -6.63 4.43 8.12
N LYS A 14 -7.90 4.24 8.47
CA LYS A 14 -8.58 2.98 8.22
C LYS A 14 -8.47 2.70 6.72
N LEU A 15 -7.74 1.65 6.36
CA LEU A 15 -7.52 1.28 4.96
C LEU A 15 -8.86 1.05 4.23
N PRO A 16 -8.96 1.36 2.92
CA PRO A 16 -10.10 0.97 2.11
C PRO A 16 -10.32 -0.54 2.11
N ASP A 17 -11.57 -0.98 1.93
CA ASP A 17 -11.93 -2.40 1.99
C ASP A 17 -11.25 -3.22 0.90
N ALA A 18 -11.16 -2.70 -0.32
CA ALA A 18 -10.46 -3.36 -1.42
C ALA A 18 -8.98 -3.59 -1.10
N ILE A 19 -8.32 -2.60 -0.47
CA ILE A 19 -6.90 -2.70 -0.08
C ILE A 19 -6.72 -3.69 1.07
N ARG A 20 -7.61 -3.67 2.08
CA ARG A 20 -7.63 -4.70 3.15
C ARG A 20 -7.76 -6.10 2.57
N PHE A 21 -8.68 -6.29 1.63
CA PHE A 21 -8.91 -7.58 0.99
C PHE A 21 -7.64 -8.09 0.29
N ILE A 22 -6.96 -7.23 -0.47
CA ILE A 22 -5.70 -7.57 -1.13
C ILE A 22 -4.64 -7.99 -0.11
N ILE A 23 -4.44 -7.20 0.96
CA ILE A 23 -3.45 -7.51 2.00
C ILE A 23 -3.70 -8.89 2.60
N GLN A 24 -4.93 -9.17 3.04
CA GLN A 24 -5.29 -10.45 3.64
C GLN A 24 -5.07 -11.63 2.68
N LYS A 25 -5.42 -11.45 1.40
CA LYS A 25 -5.21 -12.48 0.38
C LYS A 25 -3.74 -12.76 0.11
N LEU A 26 -2.89 -11.73 0.13
CA LEU A 26 -1.46 -11.88 -0.12
C LEU A 26 -0.71 -12.41 1.11
N GLU A 27 -1.03 -11.96 2.31
CA GLU A 27 -0.43 -12.44 3.56
C GLU A 27 -0.69 -13.93 3.81
N GLY A 28 -1.85 -14.43 3.38
CA GLY A 28 -2.18 -15.86 3.47
C GLY A 28 -1.38 -16.76 2.53
N GLN A 29 -0.59 -16.21 1.61
CA GLN A 29 0.10 -16.97 0.56
C GLN A 29 1.62 -16.99 0.78
N ARG A 30 2.19 -18.19 0.99
CA ARG A 30 3.65 -18.37 1.12
C ARG A 30 4.43 -18.14 -0.17
N VAL A 31 3.80 -18.35 -1.33
CA VAL A 31 4.41 -18.19 -2.65
C VAL A 31 3.43 -17.46 -3.55
N LEU A 32 3.79 -16.25 -3.96
CA LEU A 32 2.98 -15.41 -4.82
C LEU A 32 3.39 -15.62 -6.28
N LYS A 33 2.55 -16.29 -7.07
CA LYS A 33 2.76 -16.37 -8.53
C LYS A 33 2.19 -15.10 -9.18
N PRO A 34 2.90 -14.45 -10.13
CA PRO A 34 2.46 -13.19 -10.73
C PRO A 34 1.04 -13.22 -11.31
N ALA A 35 0.66 -14.33 -11.95
CA ALA A 35 -0.68 -14.50 -12.51
C ALA A 35 -1.78 -14.54 -11.43
N GLN A 36 -1.50 -15.15 -10.28
CA GLN A 36 -2.44 -15.22 -9.16
C GLN A 36 -2.59 -13.86 -8.51
N VAL A 37 -1.48 -13.17 -8.26
CA VAL A 37 -1.48 -11.80 -7.73
C VAL A 37 -2.30 -10.87 -8.62
N ARG A 38 -2.06 -10.90 -9.95
CA ARG A 38 -2.81 -10.10 -10.91
C ARG A 38 -4.32 -10.38 -10.82
N ARG A 39 -4.70 -11.64 -10.69
CA ARG A 39 -6.11 -12.03 -10.56
C ARG A 39 -6.72 -11.48 -9.27
N GLU A 40 -6.08 -11.68 -8.13
CA GLU A 40 -6.58 -11.20 -6.83
C GLU A 40 -6.71 -9.66 -6.80
N ILE A 41 -5.78 -8.94 -7.43
CA ILE A 41 -5.86 -7.48 -7.57
C ILE A 41 -7.04 -7.05 -8.44
N LEU A 42 -7.28 -7.73 -9.56
CA LEU A 42 -8.43 -7.43 -10.43
C LEU A 42 -9.76 -7.79 -9.77
N ASP A 43 -9.81 -8.92 -9.06
CA ASP A 43 -10.99 -9.38 -8.33
C ASP A 43 -11.34 -8.45 -7.15
N ALA A 44 -10.35 -7.74 -6.58
CA ALA A 44 -10.56 -6.76 -5.52
C ALA A 44 -11.35 -5.52 -5.96
N GLY A 45 -11.44 -5.25 -7.28
CA GLY A 45 -12.28 -4.17 -7.81
C GLY A 45 -11.89 -2.77 -7.33
N VAL A 46 -10.59 -2.53 -7.11
CA VAL A 46 -10.05 -1.25 -6.61
C VAL A 46 -10.51 -0.09 -7.48
N GLN A 47 -11.13 0.91 -6.86
CA GLN A 47 -11.53 2.15 -7.52
C GLN A 47 -10.46 3.23 -7.34
N PRO A 48 -10.39 4.23 -8.23
CA PRO A 48 -9.46 5.36 -8.08
C PRO A 48 -9.55 6.04 -6.70
N GLU A 49 -10.76 6.12 -6.14
CA GLU A 49 -11.01 6.77 -4.86
C GLU A 49 -10.36 6.02 -3.68
N ASP A 50 -10.24 4.69 -3.78
CA ASP A 50 -9.55 3.86 -2.78
C ASP A 50 -8.06 4.23 -2.68
N LEU A 51 -7.48 4.78 -3.75
CA LEU A 51 -6.07 5.16 -3.81
C LEU A 51 -5.83 6.63 -3.45
N THR A 52 -6.89 7.44 -3.28
CA THR A 52 -6.80 8.86 -2.91
C THR A 52 -5.89 9.13 -1.70
N PRO A 53 -5.89 8.30 -0.63
CA PRO A 53 -4.99 8.51 0.51
C PRO A 53 -3.50 8.46 0.15
N TRP A 54 -3.14 7.77 -0.93
CA TRP A 54 -1.77 7.66 -1.45
C TRP A 54 -1.54 8.52 -2.70
N ALA A 55 -2.53 9.28 -3.15
CA ALA A 55 -2.39 10.20 -4.27
C ALA A 55 -1.57 11.45 -3.91
N ALA A 56 -1.32 11.68 -2.62
CA ALA A 56 -0.39 12.71 -2.16
C ALA A 56 1.05 12.28 -2.49
N PHE A 57 1.53 12.71 -3.67
CA PHE A 57 2.93 12.59 -4.10
C PHE A 57 3.92 13.43 -3.25
N ASP A 58 3.50 13.90 -2.09
CA ASP A 58 4.29 14.75 -1.18
C ASP A 58 5.20 13.91 -0.26
N HIS A 59 5.60 12.74 -0.75
CA HIS A 59 6.69 11.99 -0.14
C HIS A 59 7.99 12.76 -0.43
N PRO A 60 8.85 12.97 0.58
CA PRO A 60 10.17 13.54 0.33
C PRO A 60 10.83 12.79 -0.82
N VAL A 61 11.47 13.52 -1.73
CA VAL A 61 12.17 12.94 -2.91
C VAL A 61 13.17 11.84 -2.50
N GLN A 62 13.64 11.86 -1.24
CA GLN A 62 14.48 10.82 -0.64
C GLN A 62 13.80 9.45 -0.50
N ASP A 63 12.48 9.38 -0.35
CA ASP A 63 11.71 8.12 -0.23
C ASP A 63 11.17 7.62 -1.57
N SER A 64 11.21 8.46 -2.60
CA SER A 64 11.03 7.99 -3.97
C SER A 64 12.29 7.23 -4.36
N TYR A 65 12.17 5.91 -4.53
CA TYR A 65 13.25 5.02 -4.98
C TYR A 65 13.86 5.46 -6.33
N GLY A 66 14.71 6.49 -6.34
CA GLY A 66 15.72 6.90 -7.33
C GLY A 66 15.37 6.89 -8.83
N ARG A 67 14.13 6.59 -9.23
CA ARG A 67 13.75 6.39 -10.62
C ARG A 67 13.22 7.70 -11.16
N LYS A 68 14.12 8.45 -11.81
CA LYS A 68 13.71 9.42 -12.82
C LYS A 68 12.90 8.67 -13.87
N LEU A 69 11.66 9.10 -14.08
CA LEU A 69 10.95 8.84 -15.34
C LEU A 69 11.83 9.45 -16.44
N ILE A 70 12.41 8.59 -17.27
CA ILE A 70 13.04 8.97 -18.53
C ILE A 70 11.95 8.94 -19.59
#